data_AF-A0A925L7Z8-F1
#
_entry.id   AF-A0A925L7Z8-F1
#
_cell.length_a   1.000
_cell.length_b   1.000
_cell.length_c   1.000
_cell.angle_alpha   90.00
_cell.angle_beta   90.00
_cell.angle_gamma   90.00
#
_symmetry.space_group_name_H-M   'P 1'
#
loop_
_entity.id
_entity.type
_entity.pdbx_description
1 polymer ?
#
loop_
_entity_poly.entity_id
_entity_poly.type
_entity_poly.pdbx_seq_one_letter_code
_entity_poly.pdbx_strand_id
1 'polypeptide(L)'
;RDNRDDSDFSAFMSVWFFEEQKHSLVLIEYLRRFRPDLCPTEAELHEVRFEFDPAPALETLMLHFCGEIRLNHWYRRAAEWHTEPVIKAIYETLARDEARHGGAYLRYMKRAMQKFGDEARAAFAKVGVLMASARRTAQALHPTNLHVNEKLFPRDTIQSRLPDPKWLEQWLDKQIQFDAVWETKVVERILHNMSLLMERSFASVQELNRFRKEVTARVAASVAASVDATKPPGPLPV
;
A
#
# COMPACT_ATOMS: atom_id res chain seq x y z
N ARG A 1 7.62 8.85 -11.18
CA ARG A 1 8.58 7.74 -11.36
C ARG A 1 7.87 6.59 -12.07
N ASP A 2 6.71 6.19 -11.56
CA ASP A 2 5.85 5.19 -12.19
C ASP A 2 4.78 5.90 -13.05
N ASN A 3 4.30 5.23 -14.11
CA ASN A 3 3.21 5.71 -14.98
C ASN A 3 3.43 7.07 -15.68
N ARG A 4 4.67 7.41 -16.08
CA ARG A 4 4.98 8.68 -16.78
C ARG A 4 4.16 8.92 -18.05
N ASP A 5 3.75 7.84 -18.71
CA ASP A 5 2.98 7.88 -19.96
C ASP A 5 1.46 7.96 -19.72
N ASP A 6 1.02 8.02 -18.46
CA ASP A 6 -0.38 8.20 -18.08
C ASP A 6 -0.57 9.59 -17.45
N SER A 7 -1.01 10.54 -18.29
CA SER A 7 -1.20 11.94 -17.88
C SER A 7 -2.29 12.10 -16.81
N ASP A 8 -3.34 11.29 -16.88
CA ASP A 8 -4.45 11.34 -15.92
C ASP A 8 -4.00 10.82 -14.55
N PHE A 9 -3.28 9.69 -14.52
CA PHE A 9 -2.68 9.19 -13.29
C PHE A 9 -1.65 10.18 -12.72
N SER A 10 -0.85 10.81 -13.56
CA SER A 10 0.13 11.82 -13.13
C SER A 10 -0.52 13.06 -12.49
N ALA A 11 -1.66 13.50 -13.02
CA ALA A 11 -2.45 14.58 -12.43
C ALA A 11 -3.02 14.15 -11.06
N PHE A 12 -3.56 12.94 -10.95
CA PHE A 12 -3.99 12.38 -9.67
C PHE A 12 -2.85 12.35 -8.65
N MET A 13 -1.66 11.86 -9.02
CA MET A 13 -0.52 11.79 -8.11
C MET A 13 -0.12 13.17 -7.57
N SER A 14 -0.26 14.22 -8.37
CA SER A 14 0.04 15.59 -7.93
C SER A 14 -0.98 16.11 -6.90
N VAL A 15 -2.27 15.84 -7.12
CA VAL A 15 -3.34 16.19 -6.19
C VAL A 15 -3.23 15.38 -4.90
N TRP A 16 -3.07 14.06 -5.01
CA TRP A 16 -2.84 13.16 -3.89
C TRP A 16 -1.65 13.64 -3.05
N PHE A 17 -0.50 13.90 -3.68
CA PHE A 17 0.69 14.37 -2.96
C PHE A 17 0.42 15.70 -2.23
N PHE A 18 -0.29 16.63 -2.86
CA PHE A 18 -0.69 17.87 -2.18
C PHE A 18 -1.60 17.60 -0.97
N GLU A 19 -2.54 16.65 -1.08
CA GLU A 19 -3.39 16.24 0.04
C GLU A 19 -2.57 15.63 1.19
N GLU A 20 -1.69 14.67 0.88
CA GLU A 20 -0.76 14.03 1.84
C GLU A 20 0.14 15.02 2.56
N GLN A 21 0.68 16.02 1.86
CA GLN A 21 1.53 17.04 2.48
C GLN A 21 0.80 17.79 3.59
N LYS A 22 -0.51 18.03 3.46
CA LYS A 22 -1.30 18.68 4.52
C LYS A 22 -1.39 17.83 5.78
N HIS A 23 -1.40 16.50 5.68
CA HIS A 23 -1.46 15.60 6.83
C HIS A 23 -0.26 15.78 7.74
N SER A 24 0.94 15.78 7.17
CA SER A 24 2.17 16.03 7.92
C SER A 24 2.18 17.42 8.56
N LEU A 25 1.74 18.44 7.82
CA LEU A 25 1.73 19.82 8.30
C LEU A 25 0.78 20.03 9.48
N VAL A 26 -0.44 19.47 9.43
CA VAL A 26 -1.39 19.62 10.54
C VAL A 26 -0.93 18.87 11.79
N LEU A 27 -0.29 17.70 11.64
CA LEU A 27 0.27 16.94 12.76
C LEU A 27 1.47 17.66 13.39
N ILE A 28 2.37 18.21 12.58
CA ILE A 28 3.50 19.01 13.08
C ILE A 28 2.97 20.26 13.79
N GLU A 29 1.95 20.92 13.24
CA GLU A 29 1.36 22.09 13.88
C GLU A 29 0.68 21.77 15.21
N TYR A 30 0.04 20.60 15.32
CA TYR A 30 -0.46 20.10 16.60
C TYR A 30 0.68 19.92 17.61
N LEU A 31 1.77 19.28 17.22
CA LEU A 31 2.95 19.09 18.08
C LEU A 31 3.52 20.43 18.54
N ARG A 32 3.72 21.40 17.65
CA ARG A 32 4.23 22.73 18.03
C ARG A 32 3.39 23.40 19.12
N ARG A 33 2.07 23.25 19.09
CA ARG A 33 1.16 23.88 20.06
C ARG A 33 1.06 23.13 21.38
N PHE A 34 1.01 21.80 21.33
CA PHE A 34 0.62 20.99 22.49
C PHE A 34 1.74 20.11 23.04
N ARG A 35 2.72 19.74 22.21
CA ARG A 35 3.87 18.87 22.55
C ARG A 35 5.15 19.31 21.80
N PRO A 36 5.63 20.55 22.00
CA PRO A 36 6.76 21.09 21.24
C PRO A 36 8.05 20.31 21.46
N ASP A 37 8.17 19.61 22.59
CA ASP A 37 9.24 18.67 22.92
C ASP A 37 9.33 17.47 21.96
N LEU A 38 8.26 17.17 21.23
CA LEU A 38 8.17 16.08 20.26
C LEU A 38 8.13 16.56 18.81
N CYS A 39 8.24 17.86 18.55
CA CYS A 39 8.21 18.39 17.18
C CYS A 39 9.47 17.95 16.42
N PRO A 40 9.36 17.37 15.22
CA PRO A 40 10.53 16.92 14.47
C PRO A 40 11.40 18.11 14.04
N THR A 41 12.70 17.91 14.11
CA THR A 41 13.72 18.80 13.56
C THR A 41 13.82 18.67 12.04
N GLU A 42 14.39 19.67 11.38
CA GLU A 42 14.62 19.60 9.93
C GLU A 42 15.55 18.43 9.56
N ALA A 43 16.56 18.16 10.39
CA ALA A 43 17.48 17.04 10.19
C ALA A 43 16.74 15.70 10.21
N GLU A 44 15.85 15.47 11.18
CA GLU A 44 15.02 14.26 11.25
C GLU A 44 14.09 14.12 10.03
N LEU A 45 13.54 15.23 9.53
CA LEU A 45 12.73 15.22 8.32
C LEU A 45 13.54 14.90 7.05
N HIS A 46 14.80 15.32 6.98
CA HIS A 46 15.69 14.96 5.87
C HIS A 46 16.18 13.51 5.95
N GLU A 47 16.41 12.98 7.16
CA GLU A 47 16.90 11.60 7.33
C GLU A 47 15.97 10.55 6.72
N VAL A 48 14.65 10.80 6.70
CA VAL A 48 13.63 9.90 6.12
C VAL A 48 13.43 10.10 4.62
N ARG A 49 14.13 11.03 3.98
CA ARG A 49 14.09 11.26 2.53
C ARG A 49 15.19 10.46 1.85
N PHE A 50 14.81 9.35 1.23
CA PHE A 50 15.73 8.52 0.46
C PHE A 50 15.07 7.96 -0.80
N GLU A 51 15.89 7.59 -1.78
CA GLU A 51 15.41 7.05 -3.04
C GLU A 51 15.05 5.58 -2.89
N PHE A 52 13.86 5.20 -3.35
CA PHE A 52 13.44 3.80 -3.38
C PHE A 52 14.00 3.13 -4.65
N ASP A 53 14.21 1.82 -4.64
CA ASP A 53 14.50 1.05 -5.84
C ASP A 53 13.28 1.05 -6.78
N PRO A 54 13.46 0.95 -8.11
CA PRO A 54 12.37 0.82 -9.06
C PRO A 54 11.48 -0.39 -8.75
N ALA A 55 10.16 -0.24 -8.90
CA ALA A 55 9.19 -1.29 -8.63
C ALA A 55 8.18 -1.40 -9.79
N PRO A 56 7.61 -2.59 -10.05
CA PRO A 56 6.60 -2.76 -11.09
C PRO A 56 5.36 -1.89 -10.82
N ALA A 57 4.96 -1.07 -11.78
CA ALA A 57 3.91 -0.06 -11.59
C ALA A 57 2.57 -0.63 -11.09
N LEU A 58 2.16 -1.82 -11.55
CA LEU A 58 0.93 -2.49 -11.10
C LEU A 58 1.05 -2.97 -9.64
N GLU A 59 2.22 -3.42 -9.22
CA GLU A 59 2.45 -3.81 -7.83
C GLU A 59 2.46 -2.59 -6.92
N THR A 60 3.13 -1.51 -7.33
CA THR A 60 3.11 -0.22 -6.62
C THR A 60 1.70 0.34 -6.48
N LEU A 61 0.88 0.25 -7.55
CA LEU A 61 -0.51 0.71 -7.52
C LEU A 61 -1.35 -0.03 -6.46
N MET A 62 -1.24 -1.36 -6.40
CA MET A 62 -1.93 -2.16 -5.38
C MET A 62 -1.36 -1.90 -3.98
N LEU A 63 -0.05 -1.70 -3.87
CA LEU A 63 0.60 -1.41 -2.60
C LEU A 63 0.07 -0.10 -1.99
N HIS A 64 -0.04 0.97 -2.77
CA HIS A 64 -0.63 2.23 -2.31
C HIS A 64 -2.09 2.04 -1.90
N PHE A 65 -2.91 1.38 -2.73
CA PHE A 65 -4.30 1.08 -2.38
C PHE A 65 -4.43 0.37 -1.01
N CYS A 66 -3.60 -0.63 -0.74
CA CYS A 66 -3.58 -1.31 0.55
C CYS A 66 -3.09 -0.41 1.69
N GLY A 67 -2.09 0.45 1.43
CA GLY A 67 -1.61 1.47 2.34
C GLY A 67 -2.74 2.39 2.79
N GLU A 68 -3.52 2.93 1.84
CA GLU A 68 -4.66 3.82 2.13
C GLU A 68 -5.72 3.16 3.01
N ILE A 69 -6.09 1.90 2.72
CA ILE A 69 -7.03 1.15 3.57
C ILE A 69 -6.49 1.04 5.00
N ARG A 70 -5.20 0.74 5.14
CA ARG A 70 -4.57 0.55 6.46
C ARG A 70 -4.50 1.87 7.23
N LEU A 71 -4.03 2.95 6.61
CA LEU A 71 -3.97 4.28 7.21
C LEU A 71 -5.35 4.78 7.63
N ASN A 72 -6.38 4.55 6.79
CA ASN A 72 -7.76 4.83 7.17
C ASN A 72 -8.13 4.18 8.52
N HIS A 73 -7.78 2.90 8.70
CA HIS A 73 -8.11 2.19 9.94
C HIS A 73 -7.22 2.63 11.11
N TRP A 74 -5.94 2.89 10.88
CA TRP A 74 -5.02 3.39 11.90
C TRP A 74 -5.51 4.72 12.47
N TYR A 75 -5.84 5.68 11.62
CA TYR A 75 -6.34 6.98 12.07
C TYR A 75 -7.71 6.89 12.76
N ARG A 76 -8.62 6.03 12.28
CA ARG A 76 -9.88 5.77 12.99
C ARG A 76 -9.66 5.24 14.40
N ARG A 77 -8.76 4.27 14.54
CA ARG A 77 -8.43 3.71 15.86
C ARG A 77 -7.75 4.74 16.75
N ALA A 78 -6.83 5.54 16.21
CA ALA A 78 -6.18 6.61 16.94
C ALA A 78 -7.19 7.65 17.45
N ALA A 79 -8.14 8.06 16.60
CA ALA A 79 -9.23 8.97 17.00
C ALA A 79 -10.11 8.37 18.11
N GLU A 80 -10.42 7.08 18.05
CA GLU A 80 -11.19 6.39 19.11
C GLU A 80 -10.44 6.32 20.44
N TRP A 81 -9.12 6.13 20.40
CA TRP A 81 -8.29 6.03 21.59
C TRP A 81 -8.11 7.39 22.29
N HIS A 82 -7.98 8.48 21.53
CA HIS A 82 -7.79 9.82 22.10
C HIS A 82 -9.06 10.38 22.75
N THR A 83 -8.86 11.23 23.76
CA THR A 83 -9.91 12.01 24.43
C THR A 83 -9.87 13.50 24.09
N GLU A 84 -8.69 14.03 23.73
CA GLU A 84 -8.49 15.44 23.40
C GLU A 84 -9.17 15.77 22.05
N PRO A 85 -10.08 16.75 22.00
CA PRO A 85 -10.95 16.96 20.84
C PRO A 85 -10.23 17.36 19.55
N VAL A 86 -9.14 18.13 19.62
CA VAL A 86 -8.44 18.63 18.44
C VAL A 86 -7.73 17.49 17.70
N ILE A 87 -6.95 16.66 18.38
CA ILE A 87 -6.26 15.54 17.73
C ILE A 87 -7.23 14.50 17.19
N LYS A 88 -8.37 14.28 17.87
CA LYS A 88 -9.44 13.43 17.36
C LYS A 88 -9.98 13.95 16.03
N ALA A 89 -10.32 15.23 15.97
CA ALA A 89 -10.83 15.86 14.76
C ALA A 89 -9.81 15.81 13.61
N ILE A 90 -8.52 15.95 13.91
CA ILE A 90 -7.42 15.76 12.95
C ILE A 90 -7.44 14.33 12.42
N TYR A 91 -7.34 13.32 13.29
CA TYR A 91 -7.33 11.91 12.85
C TYR A 91 -8.59 11.48 12.10
N GLU A 92 -9.78 11.94 12.50
CA GLU A 92 -11.01 11.68 11.75
C GLU A 92 -10.98 12.30 10.35
N THR A 93 -10.35 13.47 10.20
CA THR A 93 -10.19 14.13 8.90
C THR A 93 -9.20 13.38 8.02
N LEU A 94 -8.02 13.05 8.55
CA LEU A 94 -7.02 12.25 7.85
C LEU A 94 -7.63 10.92 7.40
N ALA A 95 -8.34 10.21 8.29
CA ALA A 95 -9.02 8.97 7.93
C ALA A 95 -9.99 9.11 6.74
N ARG A 96 -10.75 10.21 6.66
CA ARG A 96 -11.66 10.46 5.53
C ARG A 96 -10.90 10.69 4.23
N ASP A 97 -9.76 11.37 4.29
CA ASP A 97 -8.89 11.56 3.13
C ASP A 97 -8.34 10.21 2.65
N GLU A 98 -7.83 9.35 3.54
CA GLU A 98 -7.31 8.03 3.13
C GLU A 98 -8.39 7.14 2.51
N ALA A 99 -9.63 7.24 3.01
CA ALA A 99 -10.75 6.53 2.39
C ALA A 99 -11.01 7.02 0.94
N ARG A 100 -10.91 8.34 0.70
CA ARG A 100 -11.03 8.92 -0.64
C ARG A 100 -9.84 8.54 -1.53
N HIS A 101 -8.62 8.59 -1.01
CA HIS A 101 -7.41 8.17 -1.70
C HIS A 101 -7.51 6.71 -2.15
N GLY A 102 -7.87 5.80 -1.24
CA GLY A 102 -8.11 4.39 -1.56
C GLY A 102 -9.19 4.22 -2.63
N GLY A 103 -10.26 5.03 -2.58
CA GLY A 103 -11.29 5.07 -3.62
C GLY A 103 -10.78 5.52 -4.99
N ALA A 104 -9.84 6.48 -5.05
CA ALA A 104 -9.21 6.93 -6.28
C ALA A 104 -8.27 5.87 -6.85
N TYR A 105 -7.38 5.28 -6.04
CA TYR A 105 -6.53 4.16 -6.47
C TYR A 105 -7.33 2.98 -7.00
N LEU A 106 -8.46 2.64 -6.37
CA LEU A 106 -9.37 1.59 -6.85
C LEU A 106 -9.88 1.85 -8.28
N ARG A 107 -10.15 3.11 -8.64
CA ARG A 107 -10.56 3.47 -10.01
C ARG A 107 -9.43 3.23 -11.01
N TYR A 108 -8.21 3.59 -10.67
CA TYR A 108 -7.04 3.31 -11.52
C TYR A 108 -6.73 1.82 -11.62
N MET A 109 -6.92 1.05 -10.54
CA MET A 109 -6.84 -0.40 -10.58
C MET A 109 -7.88 -0.99 -11.55
N LYS A 110 -9.13 -0.53 -11.52
CA LYS A 110 -10.16 -0.98 -12.49
C LYS A 110 -9.76 -0.68 -13.94
N ARG A 111 -9.17 0.48 -14.22
CA ARG A 111 -8.65 0.82 -15.55
C ARG A 111 -7.48 -0.08 -15.95
N ALA A 112 -6.54 -0.33 -15.03
CA ALA A 112 -5.42 -1.22 -15.27
C ALA A 112 -5.88 -2.66 -15.58
N MET A 113 -6.95 -3.13 -14.93
CA MET A 113 -7.56 -4.43 -15.23
C MET A 113 -8.08 -4.52 -16.67
N GLN A 114 -8.65 -3.44 -17.20
CA GLN A 114 -9.12 -3.37 -18.58
C GLN A 114 -7.94 -3.32 -19.58
N LYS A 115 -6.86 -2.61 -19.22
CA LYS A 115 -5.71 -2.41 -20.09
C LYS A 115 -4.74 -3.60 -20.14
N PHE A 116 -4.48 -4.23 -18.99
CA PHE A 116 -3.42 -5.25 -18.83
C PHE A 116 -3.96 -6.65 -18.51
N GLY A 117 -5.27 -6.81 -18.32
CA GLY A 117 -5.91 -8.11 -18.15
C GLY A 117 -5.29 -8.97 -17.04
N ASP A 118 -4.84 -10.17 -17.39
CA ASP A 118 -4.31 -11.15 -16.43
C ASP A 118 -3.00 -10.72 -15.76
N GLU A 119 -2.21 -9.82 -16.38
CA GLU A 119 -1.01 -9.25 -15.74
C GLU A 119 -1.39 -8.38 -14.52
N ALA A 120 -2.39 -7.51 -14.67
CA ALA A 120 -2.93 -6.72 -13.56
C ALA A 120 -3.56 -7.62 -12.49
N ARG A 121 -4.31 -8.65 -12.90
CA ARG A 121 -4.88 -9.62 -11.95
C ARG A 121 -3.80 -10.31 -11.12
N ALA A 122 -2.72 -10.74 -11.76
CA ALA A 122 -1.60 -11.41 -11.10
C ALA A 122 -0.89 -10.47 -10.11
N ALA A 123 -0.56 -9.24 -10.54
CA ALA A 123 0.10 -8.24 -9.71
C ALA A 123 -0.75 -7.86 -8.48
N PHE A 124 -2.04 -7.56 -8.69
CA PHE A 124 -2.94 -7.16 -7.60
C PHE A 124 -3.21 -8.31 -6.63
N ALA A 125 -3.37 -9.54 -7.12
CA ALA A 125 -3.52 -10.70 -6.25
C ALA A 125 -2.23 -11.00 -5.46
N LYS A 126 -1.05 -10.82 -6.07
CA LYS A 126 0.25 -10.97 -5.38
C LYS A 126 0.39 -10.01 -4.22
N VAL A 127 0.24 -8.71 -4.46
CA VAL A 127 0.37 -7.69 -3.41
C VAL A 127 -0.79 -7.77 -2.42
N GLY A 128 -2.01 -8.05 -2.89
CA GLY A 128 -3.17 -8.24 -2.00
C GLY A 128 -2.99 -9.38 -1.00
N VAL A 129 -2.42 -10.52 -1.42
CA VAL A 129 -2.08 -11.62 -0.50
C VAL A 129 -1.05 -11.17 0.52
N LEU A 130 0.01 -10.48 0.09
CA LEU A 130 1.06 -9.98 0.98
C LEU A 130 0.46 -9.05 2.04
N MET A 131 -0.27 -8.02 1.61
CA MET A 131 -0.81 -6.97 2.48
C MET A 131 -1.93 -7.47 3.40
N ALA A 132 -2.69 -8.48 2.97
CA ALA A 132 -3.72 -9.13 3.80
C ALA A 132 -3.17 -10.24 4.71
N SER A 133 -1.89 -10.62 4.57
CA SER A 133 -1.25 -11.65 5.40
C SER A 133 -0.50 -11.09 6.62
N ALA A 134 -0.69 -9.81 6.97
CA ALA A 134 0.07 -9.11 8.02
C ALA A 134 0.11 -9.85 9.38
N ARG A 135 -0.89 -10.68 9.71
CA ARG A 135 -0.88 -11.53 10.92
C ARG A 135 0.24 -12.57 10.98
N ARG A 136 0.93 -12.84 9.86
CA ARG A 136 2.02 -13.81 9.77
C ARG A 136 3.40 -13.17 9.88
N THR A 137 3.48 -11.84 9.96
CA THR A 137 4.70 -11.07 10.12
C THR A 137 4.70 -10.38 11.48
N ALA A 138 5.85 -10.30 12.15
CA ALA A 138 5.96 -9.64 13.46
C ALA A 138 5.73 -8.12 13.38
N GLN A 139 5.78 -7.54 12.18
CA GLN A 139 5.59 -6.10 11.94
C GLN A 139 4.37 -5.85 11.05
N ALA A 140 3.69 -4.74 11.30
CA ALA A 140 2.59 -4.28 10.46
C ALA A 140 3.10 -3.96 9.05
N LEU A 141 2.53 -4.60 8.03
CA LEU A 141 2.89 -4.38 6.63
C LEU A 141 2.22 -3.10 6.12
N HIS A 142 3.02 -2.04 6.05
CA HIS A 142 2.67 -0.74 5.49
C HIS A 142 3.81 -0.29 4.55
N PRO A 143 3.55 0.45 3.44
CA PRO A 143 4.59 0.88 2.51
C PRO A 143 5.81 1.54 3.16
N THR A 144 5.64 2.23 4.29
CA THR A 144 6.74 2.86 5.04
C THR A 144 7.72 1.85 5.63
N ASN A 145 7.22 0.66 6.00
CA ASN A 145 7.92 -0.40 6.72
C ASN A 145 8.51 -1.46 5.77
N LEU A 146 8.29 -1.30 4.45
CA LEU A 146 8.81 -2.25 3.47
C LEU A 146 10.27 -1.90 3.15
N HIS A 147 11.09 -2.95 2.99
CA HIS A 147 12.44 -2.85 2.46
C HIS A 147 12.34 -2.36 1.00
N VAL A 148 12.68 -1.09 0.79
CA VAL A 148 12.50 -0.41 -0.50
C VAL A 148 13.82 0.03 -1.13
N ASN A 149 14.97 -0.24 -0.51
CA ASN A 149 16.27 -0.03 -1.13
C ASN A 149 17.33 -1.01 -0.59
N GLU A 150 17.70 -2.01 -1.38
CA GLU A 150 18.61 -3.08 -0.94
C GLU A 150 19.98 -2.54 -0.50
N LYS A 151 20.49 -1.51 -1.20
CA LYS A 151 21.80 -0.92 -0.91
C LYS A 151 21.85 -0.15 0.41
N LEU A 152 20.69 0.23 0.94
CA LEU A 152 20.59 0.98 2.19
C LEU A 152 20.38 0.06 3.41
N PHE A 153 20.27 -1.26 3.22
CA PHE A 153 20.06 -2.20 4.32
C PHE A 153 21.20 -2.11 5.35
N PRO A 154 20.92 -2.06 6.67
CA PRO A 154 19.62 -2.24 7.33
C PRO A 154 18.81 -0.95 7.56
N ARG A 155 19.27 0.20 7.02
CA ARG A 155 18.58 1.50 7.09
C ARG A 155 17.78 1.80 5.82
N ASP A 156 17.00 0.83 5.34
CA ASP A 156 16.29 0.88 4.06
C ASP A 156 14.78 1.07 4.17
N THR A 157 14.29 1.35 5.38
CA THR A 157 12.89 1.70 5.66
C THR A 157 12.80 3.09 6.28
N ILE A 158 11.63 3.72 6.24
CA ILE A 158 11.41 5.00 6.95
C ILE A 158 11.63 4.79 8.45
N GLN A 159 11.11 3.69 9.01
CA GLN A 159 11.18 3.35 10.44
C GLN A 159 12.62 3.19 10.92
N SER A 160 13.47 2.54 10.13
CA SER A 160 14.89 2.35 10.46
C SER A 160 15.70 3.65 10.56
N ARG A 161 15.13 4.77 10.10
CA ARG A 161 15.74 6.10 10.08
C ARG A 161 15.12 7.06 11.09
N LEU A 162 14.05 6.66 11.77
CA LEU A 162 13.45 7.45 12.85
C LEU A 162 14.37 7.46 14.09
N PRO A 163 14.30 8.50 14.94
CA PRO A 163 15.03 8.55 16.20
C PRO A 163 14.76 7.33 17.11
N ASP A 164 13.52 6.85 17.12
CA ASP A 164 13.13 5.58 17.74
C ASP A 164 12.45 4.67 16.69
N PRO A 165 13.19 3.71 16.11
CA PRO A 165 12.63 2.77 15.14
C PRO A 165 11.51 1.86 15.68
N LYS A 166 11.40 1.70 17.01
CA LYS A 166 10.39 0.85 17.65
C LYS A 166 9.11 1.60 17.99
N TRP A 167 9.10 2.93 17.83
CA TRP A 167 7.98 3.76 18.27
C TRP A 167 6.66 3.39 17.59
N LEU A 168 6.68 3.12 16.27
CA LEU A 168 5.46 2.77 15.53
C LEU A 168 4.82 1.48 16.06
N GLU A 169 5.62 0.45 16.35
CA GLU A 169 5.15 -0.81 16.91
C GLU A 169 4.55 -0.60 18.30
N GLN A 170 5.23 0.16 19.16
CA GLN A 170 4.71 0.49 20.49
C GLN A 170 3.40 1.28 20.42
N TRP A 171 3.33 2.27 19.52
CA TRP A 171 2.13 3.08 19.33
C TRP A 171 0.95 2.24 18.85
N LEU A 172 1.16 1.38 17.83
CA LEU A 172 0.12 0.49 17.32
C LEU A 172 -0.32 -0.54 18.38
N ASP A 173 0.61 -1.25 19.00
CA ASP A 173 0.30 -2.42 19.81
C ASP A 173 -0.10 -2.06 21.25
N LYS A 174 0.59 -1.10 21.85
CA LYS A 174 0.46 -0.79 23.29
C LYS A 174 -0.41 0.42 23.54
N GLN A 175 -0.28 1.45 22.71
CA GLN A 175 -1.01 2.70 22.90
C GLN A 175 -2.41 2.61 22.31
N ILE A 176 -2.55 2.62 20.99
CA ILE A 176 -3.87 2.63 20.36
C ILE A 176 -4.52 1.23 20.33
N GLN A 177 -3.76 0.17 20.60
CA GLN A 177 -4.22 -1.22 20.61
C GLN A 177 -4.88 -1.60 19.29
N PHE A 178 -4.13 -1.48 18.19
CA PHE A 178 -4.53 -1.92 16.86
C PHE A 178 -4.50 -3.45 16.78
N ASP A 179 -5.46 -4.07 17.46
CA ASP A 179 -5.49 -5.50 17.72
C ASP A 179 -6.01 -6.34 16.53
N ALA A 180 -6.23 -7.63 16.79
CA ALA A 180 -6.76 -8.56 15.81
C ALA A 180 -8.11 -8.12 15.22
N VAL A 181 -8.98 -7.44 15.99
CA VAL A 181 -10.28 -6.98 15.49
C VAL A 181 -10.07 -5.92 14.42
N TRP A 182 -9.15 -4.98 14.64
CA TRP A 182 -8.82 -3.95 13.67
C TRP A 182 -8.09 -4.48 12.43
N GLU A 183 -7.16 -5.42 12.61
CA GLU A 183 -6.53 -6.13 11.49
C GLU A 183 -7.57 -6.90 10.65
N THR A 184 -8.58 -7.52 11.27
CA THR A 184 -9.67 -8.18 10.52
C THR A 184 -10.38 -7.17 9.61
N LYS A 185 -10.70 -5.97 10.10
CA LYS A 185 -11.38 -4.93 9.29
C LYS A 185 -10.57 -4.53 8.06
N VAL A 186 -9.25 -4.38 8.20
CA VAL A 186 -8.34 -4.10 7.08
C VAL A 186 -8.37 -5.23 6.06
N VAL A 187 -8.21 -6.47 6.51
CA VAL A 187 -8.21 -7.67 5.65
C VAL A 187 -9.53 -7.83 4.92
N GLU A 188 -10.66 -7.72 5.61
CA GLU A 188 -12.00 -7.79 5.02
C GLU A 188 -12.20 -6.72 3.96
N ARG A 189 -11.75 -5.48 4.21
CA ARG A 189 -11.87 -4.40 3.23
C ARG A 189 -11.03 -4.65 1.99
N ILE A 190 -9.81 -5.19 2.13
CA ILE A 190 -8.98 -5.59 0.98
C ILE A 190 -9.66 -6.70 0.19
N LEU A 191 -10.07 -7.79 0.84
CA LEU A 191 -10.71 -8.94 0.19
C LEU A 191 -12.03 -8.57 -0.50
N HIS A 192 -12.83 -7.71 0.12
CA HIS A 192 -14.06 -7.19 -0.48
C HIS A 192 -13.79 -6.44 -1.78
N ASN A 193 -12.84 -5.50 -1.79
CA ASN A 193 -12.51 -4.74 -3.00
C ASN A 193 -11.86 -5.63 -4.08
N MET A 194 -11.02 -6.58 -3.69
CA MET A 194 -10.49 -7.58 -4.61
C MET A 194 -11.60 -8.43 -5.21
N SER A 195 -12.62 -8.77 -4.43
CA SER A 195 -13.76 -9.54 -4.93
C SER A 195 -14.54 -8.77 -6.00
N LEU A 196 -14.74 -7.46 -5.77
CA LEU A 196 -15.38 -6.56 -6.74
C LEU A 196 -14.53 -6.37 -8.00
N LEU A 197 -13.21 -6.18 -7.87
CA LEU A 197 -12.28 -6.02 -9.00
C LEU A 197 -12.19 -7.27 -9.87
N MET A 198 -12.24 -8.45 -9.24
CA MET A 198 -12.03 -9.73 -9.92
C MET A 198 -13.33 -10.41 -10.34
N GLU A 199 -14.48 -9.86 -9.96
CA GLU A 199 -15.81 -10.45 -10.15
C GLU A 199 -15.89 -11.90 -9.60
N ARG A 200 -15.21 -12.13 -8.48
CA ARG A 200 -15.10 -13.43 -7.81
C ARG A 200 -15.07 -13.22 -6.31
N SER A 201 -15.86 -14.00 -5.55
CA SER A 201 -15.86 -13.90 -4.09
C SER A 201 -14.54 -14.40 -3.49
N PHE A 202 -13.98 -13.64 -2.55
CA PHE A 202 -12.87 -14.04 -1.68
C PHE A 202 -13.28 -13.84 -0.22
N ALA A 203 -13.63 -14.94 0.46
CA ALA A 203 -13.93 -14.94 1.88
C ALA A 203 -12.65 -15.01 2.74
N SER A 204 -11.52 -15.39 2.16
CA SER A 204 -10.26 -15.55 2.88
C SER A 204 -9.03 -15.24 2.03
N VAL A 205 -7.91 -14.94 2.69
CA VAL A 205 -6.60 -14.73 2.03
C VAL A 205 -6.13 -16.00 1.31
N GLN A 206 -6.53 -17.17 1.80
CA GLN A 206 -6.24 -18.47 1.20
C GLN A 206 -6.90 -18.61 -0.18
N GLU A 207 -8.16 -18.16 -0.31
CA GLU A 207 -8.87 -18.13 -1.59
C GLU A 207 -8.23 -17.14 -2.56
N LEU A 208 -7.87 -15.94 -2.10
CA LEU A 208 -7.15 -14.97 -2.92
C LEU A 208 -5.79 -15.52 -3.39
N ASN A 209 -5.06 -16.24 -2.53
CA ASN A 209 -3.79 -16.86 -2.91
C ASN A 209 -3.96 -18.03 -3.89
N ARG A 210 -5.07 -18.79 -3.81
CA ARG A 210 -5.40 -19.80 -4.81
C ARG A 210 -5.63 -19.13 -6.17
N PHE A 211 -6.44 -18.08 -6.19
CA PHE A 211 -6.68 -17.29 -7.41
C PHE A 211 -5.38 -16.70 -7.97
N ARG A 212 -4.49 -16.16 -7.12
CA ARG A 212 -3.17 -15.68 -7.54
C ARG A 212 -2.42 -16.77 -8.31
N LYS A 213 -2.33 -17.98 -7.77
CA LYS A 213 -1.64 -19.11 -8.43
C LYS A 213 -2.29 -19.47 -9.76
N GLU A 214 -3.62 -19.51 -9.83
CA GLU A 214 -4.38 -19.78 -11.06
C GLU A 214 -4.08 -18.73 -12.16
N VAL A 215 -4.10 -17.45 -11.82
CA VAL A 215 -3.80 -16.36 -12.78
C VAL A 215 -2.32 -16.41 -13.20
N THR A 216 -1.39 -16.57 -12.27
CA THR A 216 0.04 -16.65 -12.59
C THR A 216 0.34 -17.79 -13.55
N ALA A 217 -0.31 -18.95 -13.38
CA ALA A 217 -0.18 -20.07 -14.30
C ALA A 217 -0.71 -19.73 -15.72
N ARG A 218 -1.83 -19.01 -15.82
CA ARG A 218 -2.38 -18.55 -17.10
C ARG A 218 -1.46 -17.56 -17.82
N VAL A 219 -0.91 -16.59 -17.08
CA VAL A 219 0.09 -15.65 -17.63
C VAL A 219 1.31 -16.41 -18.14
N ALA A 220 1.86 -17.34 -17.35
CA ALA A 220 3.01 -18.15 -17.76
C ALA A 220 2.73 -18.99 -19.02
N ALA A 221 1.54 -19.59 -19.11
CA ALA A 221 1.12 -20.36 -20.29
C ALA A 221 0.97 -19.46 -21.54
N SER A 222 0.40 -18.26 -21.39
CA SER A 222 0.28 -17.29 -22.48
C SER A 222 1.64 -16.84 -23.00
N VAL A 223 2.59 -16.56 -22.09
CA VAL A 223 3.97 -16.21 -22.46
C VAL A 223 4.62 -17.38 -23.21
N ALA A 224 4.53 -18.61 -22.68
CA ALA A 224 5.09 -19.79 -23.34
C ALA A 224 4.53 -20.01 -24.77
N ALA A 225 3.22 -19.84 -24.96
CA ALA A 225 2.58 -19.97 -26.27
C ALA A 225 3.05 -18.89 -27.26
N SER A 226 3.25 -17.66 -26.79
CA SER A 226 3.77 -16.57 -27.64
C SER A 226 5.23 -16.78 -28.09
N VAL A 227 6.05 -17.38 -27.21
CA VAL A 227 7.44 -17.73 -27.54
C VAL A 227 7.49 -18.90 -28.54
N ASP A 228 6.58 -19.86 -28.44
CA ASP A 228 6.55 -20.98 -29.38
C ASP A 228 6.03 -20.56 -30.77
N ALA A 229 5.09 -19.62 -30.83
CA ALA A 229 4.59 -19.04 -32.07
C ALA A 229 5.61 -18.16 -32.84
N THR A 230 6.71 -17.75 -32.18
CA THR A 230 7.78 -16.96 -32.80
C THR A 230 8.97 -17.79 -33.26
N LYS A 231 8.96 -19.12 -33.02
CA LYS A 231 9.96 -20.02 -33.60
C LYS A 231 9.73 -20.20 -35.10
N PRO A 232 10.79 -20.12 -35.94
CA PRO A 232 10.66 -20.42 -37.36
C PRO A 232 10.22 -21.88 -37.56
N PRO A 233 9.42 -22.18 -38.59
CA PRO A 233 9.03 -23.55 -38.89
C PRO A 233 10.29 -24.41 -39.11
N GLY A 234 10.30 -25.60 -38.51
CA GLY A 234 11.40 -26.56 -38.67
C GLY A 234 11.59 -26.96 -40.13
N PRO A 235 12.79 -27.44 -40.51
CA PRO A 235 13.08 -27.83 -41.89
C PRO A 235 12.09 -28.91 -42.35
N LEU A 236 11.58 -28.76 -43.57
CA LEU A 236 10.70 -29.74 -44.20
C LEU A 236 11.42 -31.10 -44.31
N PRO A 237 10.74 -32.23 -44.04
CA PRO A 237 11.31 -33.54 -44.25
C PRO A 237 11.65 -33.73 -45.74
N VAL A 238 12.86 -34.25 -45.99
CA VAL A 238 13.45 -34.53 -47.31
C VAL A 238 12.81 -35.76 -47.94
#